data_AF-A0A963WDZ1-F1
#
_entry.id   AF-A0A963WDZ1-F1
#
_cell.length_a   1.000
_cell.length_b   1.000
_cell.length_c   1.000
_cell.angle_alpha   90.00
_cell.angle_beta   90.00
_cell.angle_gamma   90.00
#
_symmetry.space_group_name_H-M   'P 1'
#
loop_
_entity.id
_entity.type
_entity.pdbx_description
1 polymer ?
#
loop_
_entity_poly.entity_id
_entity_poly.type
_entity_poly.pdbx_seq_one_letter_code
_entity_poly.pdbx_strand_id
1 'polypeptide(L)' 'MISSSSTPDHVLAELSAGGIGLITLNRPKALNALSLGMIRALTAALNAWRDDPAV' A
#
# COMPACT_ATOMS: atom_id res chain seq x y z
N MET A 1 16.22 19.83 -3.43
CA MET A 1 15.59 19.26 -4.63
C MET A 1 16.05 17.82 -4.75
N ILE A 2 15.31 16.88 -4.14
CA ILE A 2 15.70 15.47 -4.08
C ILE A 2 14.78 14.75 -5.06
N SER A 3 15.32 14.39 -6.21
CA SER A 3 14.65 13.51 -7.17
C SER A 3 14.72 12.08 -6.63
N SER A 4 13.66 11.61 -5.98
CA SER A 4 13.45 10.18 -5.73
C SER A 4 12.44 9.66 -6.75
N SER A 5 12.93 8.84 -7.67
CA SER A 5 12.22 8.13 -8.73
C SER A 5 10.78 7.77 -8.35
N SER A 6 9.82 8.38 -9.05
CA SER A 6 8.41 8.02 -9.06
C SER A 6 8.24 6.58 -9.56
N THR A 7 8.29 5.62 -8.66
CA THR A 7 7.72 4.30 -8.91
C THR A 7 6.21 4.54 -8.88
N PRO A 8 5.44 4.24 -9.95
CA PRO A 8 3.99 4.33 -9.84
C PRO A 8 3.56 3.40 -8.71
N ASP A 9 2.89 3.94 -7.70
CA ASP A 9 2.50 3.22 -6.49
C ASP A 9 1.65 2.00 -6.87
N HIS A 10 2.31 0.85 -6.98
CA HIS A 10 1.71 -0.44 -7.29
C HIS A 10 0.86 -0.97 -6.11
N VAL A 11 0.81 -0.23 -5.00
CA VAL A 11 0.07 -0.55 -3.80
C VAL A 11 -0.65 0.73 -3.38
N LEU A 12 -1.98 0.70 -3.36
CA LEU A 12 -2.81 1.78 -2.86
C LEU A 12 -3.45 1.30 -1.56
N ALA A 13 -3.35 2.08 -0.49
CA ALA A 13 -3.95 1.77 0.81
C ALA A 13 -4.94 2.89 1.18
N GLU A 14 -6.19 2.52 1.44
CA GLU A 14 -7.28 3.45 1.73
C GLU A 14 -8.06 2.96 2.97
N LEU A 15 -8.52 3.89 3.81
CA LEU A 15 -9.41 3.57 4.93
C LEU A 15 -10.84 3.96 4.56
N SER A 16 -11.72 2.97 4.50
CA SER A 16 -13.14 3.21 4.21
C SER A 16 -13.87 3.74 5.45
N ALA A 17 -15.01 4.41 5.25
CA ALA A 17 -15.81 5.10 6.29
C ALA A 17 -16.47 4.19 7.35
N GLY A 18 -15.92 3.01 7.60
CA GLY A 18 -16.35 2.07 8.64
C GLY A 18 -15.17 1.30 9.26
N GLY A 19 -13.96 1.85 9.16
CA GLY A 19 -12.74 1.22 9.68
C GLY A 19 -12.20 0.07 8.85
N ILE A 20 -12.58 -0.03 7.58
CA ILE A 20 -12.07 -1.10 6.72
C ILE A 20 -10.87 -0.58 5.93
N GLY A 21 -9.68 -1.10 6.26
CA GLY A 21 -8.47 -0.89 5.47
C GLY A 21 -8.50 -1.69 4.17
N LEU A 22 -8.49 -1.00 3.02
CA LEU A 22 -8.48 -1.59 1.68
C LEU A 22 -7.10 -1.41 1.05
N ILE A 23 -6.47 -2.52 0.64
CA ILE A 23 -5.19 -2.50 -0.09
C ILE A 23 -5.42 -3.00 -1.52
N THR A 24 -5.13 -2.15 -2.50
CA THR A 24 -5.22 -2.49 -3.92
C THR A 24 -3.84 -2.66 -4.52
N LEU A 25 -3.57 -3.84 -5.09
CA LEU A 25 -2.38 -4.09 -5.89
C LEU A 25 -2.63 -3.61 -7.32
N ASN A 26 -2.01 -2.49 -7.70
CA ASN A 26 -2.14 -1.85 -8.99
C ASN A 26 -0.95 -2.19 -9.92
N ARG A 27 -0.76 -3.50 -10.19
CA ARG A 27 0.26 -3.99 -11.13
C ARG A 27 -0.30 -5.06 -12.08
N PRO A 28 -1.35 -4.74 -12.85
CA PRO A 28 -2.05 -5.74 -13.68
C PRO A 28 -1.15 -6.36 -14.76
N LYS A 29 -0.19 -5.59 -15.31
CA LYS A 29 0.77 -6.06 -16.33
C LYS A 29 1.71 -7.18 -15.84
N ALA A 30 1.82 -7.37 -14.53
CA ALA A 30 2.63 -8.42 -13.92
C ALA A 30 1.77 -9.42 -13.13
N LEU A 31 0.46 -9.49 -13.38
CA LEU A 31 -0.48 -10.29 -12.58
C LEU A 31 -0.41 -9.97 -11.08
N ASN A 32 -0.18 -8.70 -10.74
CA ASN A 32 0.05 -8.24 -9.37
C ASN A 32 1.22 -8.96 -8.65
N ALA A 33 2.19 -9.47 -9.41
CA ALA A 33 3.40 -10.06 -8.86
C ALA A 33 4.07 -9.07 -7.89
N LEU A 34 4.23 -9.52 -6.65
CA LEU A 34 4.76 -8.73 -5.55
C LEU A 34 6.26 -8.53 -5.75
N SER A 35 6.69 -7.28 -5.65
CA SER A 35 8.11 -6.92 -5.53
C SER A 35 8.46 -6.66 -4.06
N LEU A 36 9.76 -6.63 -3.74
CA LEU A 36 10.22 -6.26 -2.39
C LEU A 36 9.73 -4.87 -1.96
N GLY A 37 9.64 -3.91 -2.89
CA GLY A 37 9.10 -2.59 -2.61
C GLY A 37 7.62 -2.63 -2.25
N MET A 38 6.82 -3.43 -2.96
CA MET A 38 5.40 -3.62 -2.65
C MET A 38 5.20 -4.29 -1.29
N ILE A 39 5.98 -5.33 -0.98
CA ILE A 39 5.91 -6.00 0.33
C ILE A 39 6.20 -5.00 1.46
N ARG A 40 7.24 -4.17 1.32
CA ARG A 40 7.55 -3.12 2.31
C ARG A 40 6.41 -2.12 2.46
N ALA A 41 5.78 -1.70 1.37
CA ALA A 41 4.63 -0.80 1.40
C ALA A 41 3.42 -1.44 2.11
N LEU A 42 3.11 -2.72 1.82
CA LEU A 42 2.06 -3.46 2.52
C LEU A 42 2.34 -3.57 4.02
N THR A 43 3.57 -3.93 4.40
CA THR A 43 3.94 -4.05 5.81
C THR A 43 3.81 -2.72 6.53
N ALA A 44 4.19 -1.61 5.90
CA ALA A 44 4.02 -0.28 6.49
C ALA A 44 2.55 0.08 6.70
N ALA A 45 1.69 -0.14 5.70
CA ALA A 45 0.25 0.12 5.81
C ALA A 45 -0.41 -0.74 6.90
N LEU A 46 -0.13 -2.04 6.92
CA LEU A 46 -0.68 -2.95 7.94
C LEU A 46 -0.18 -2.62 9.36
N ASN A 47 1.08 -2.21 9.52
CA ASN A 47 1.58 -1.78 10.82
C ASN A 47 0.96 -0.45 11.25
N ALA A 48 0.72 0.48 10.33
CA ALA A 48 0.07 1.75 10.65
C ALA A 48 -1.37 1.51 11.16
N TRP A 49 -2.09 0.57 10.55
CA TRP A 49 -3.45 0.23 10.96
C TRP A 49 -3.55 -0.63 12.21
N ARG A 50 -2.48 -1.37 12.57
CA ARG A 50 -2.48 -2.24 13.76
C ARG A 50 -2.88 -1.50 15.03
N ASP A 51 -2.38 -0.28 15.17
CA ASP A 51 -2.54 0.55 16.36
C ASP A 51 -3.55 1.69 16.14
N ASP A 52 -4.23 1.72 14.99
CA ASP A 52 -5.22 2.76 14.67
C ASP A 52 -6.60 2.34 15.18
N PRO A 53 -7.17 3.05 16.18
CA PRO A 53 -8.48 2.73 16.74
C PRO A 53 -9.64 2.99 15.77
N ALA A 54 -9.39 3.64 14.63
CA ALA A 54 -10.36 3.86 13.58
C ALA A 54 -10.42 2.72 12.55
N VAL A 55 -9.55 1.70 12.64
CA VAL A 55 -9.52 0.51 11.78
C VAL A 55 -9.98 -0.74 12.56
#